data_AF-A0A7S1FDF7-F1
#
_entry.id   AF-A0A7S1FDF7-F1
#
_cell.length_a   1.000
_cell.length_b   1.000
_cell.length_c   1.000
_cell.angle_alpha   90.00
_cell.angle_beta   90.00
_cell.angle_gamma   90.00
#
_symmetry.space_group_name_H-M   'P 1'
#
loop_
_entity.id
_entity.type
_entity.pdbx_description
1 polymer ?
#
loop_
_entity_poly.entity_id
_entity_poly.type
_entity_poly.pdbx_seq_one_letter_code
_entity_poly.pdbx_strand_id
1 'polypeptide(L)'
;MSGEPSAKEPRLESWRDFANADPLYALMGEAGTMQVVKEDGTVNEGKLEDFCERLMLKRAAKKTKDWVEVWASMHIPVEHQDKALKVILRFSLNSGKDVKLGDILSDLLKGHRIKTNAIQEAVQAEYKAKPDSFQYLSQFLFTIFPKSPSSPWGWSRVGWNWQQWWALTEKCLGVLTHEGAFDALVDLLDRIQNESGSSLATHVIWNEERRKKVSDALCAFGQVDPAELALVMDAHLS
;
A
#
# COMPACT_ATOMS: atom_id res chain seq x y z
N MET A 1 21.96 -38.08 -43.37
CA MET A 1 20.79 -37.19 -43.40
C MET A 1 20.82 -36.36 -42.12
N SER A 2 21.41 -35.17 -42.20
CA SER A 2 21.53 -34.25 -41.07
C SER A 2 20.27 -33.40 -41.05
N GLY A 3 19.38 -33.66 -40.08
CA GLY A 3 18.18 -32.85 -39.90
C GLY A 3 18.55 -31.51 -39.29
N GLU A 4 18.39 -30.43 -40.04
CA GLU A 4 18.50 -29.08 -39.50
C GLU A 4 17.42 -28.88 -38.42
N PRO A 5 17.78 -28.35 -37.23
CA PRO A 5 16.80 -28.03 -36.21
C PRO A 5 15.90 -26.91 -36.74
N SER A 6 14.63 -27.24 -36.98
CA SER A 6 13.58 -26.28 -37.29
C SER A 6 13.55 -25.23 -36.17
N ALA A 7 13.99 -24.02 -36.50
CA ALA A 7 13.86 -22.85 -35.64
C ALA A 7 12.36 -22.60 -35.41
N LYS A 8 11.86 -23.01 -34.25
CA LYS A 8 10.50 -22.64 -33.84
C LYS A 8 10.50 -21.12 -33.71
N GLU A 9 9.77 -20.45 -34.61
CA GLU A 9 9.49 -19.03 -34.47
C GLU A 9 8.93 -18.78 -33.06
N PRO A 10 9.51 -17.84 -32.30
CA PRO A 10 8.99 -17.51 -31.00
C PRO A 10 7.54 -17.03 -31.17
N ARG A 11 6.59 -17.74 -30.55
CA ARG A 11 5.20 -17.29 -30.44
C ARG A 11 5.19 -16.05 -29.55
N LEU A 12 5.48 -14.89 -30.14
CA LEU A 12 5.84 -13.69 -29.39
C LEU A 12 4.68 -13.15 -28.54
N GLU A 13 3.43 -13.53 -28.80
CA GLU A 13 2.27 -12.86 -28.17
C GLU A 13 1.07 -13.78 -27.93
N SER A 14 1.30 -15.06 -27.60
CA SER A 14 0.19 -16.01 -27.36
C SER A 14 -0.75 -15.60 -26.23
N TRP A 15 -0.36 -14.66 -25.37
CA TRP A 15 -1.19 -14.10 -24.31
C TRP A 15 -2.41 -13.33 -24.85
N ARG A 16 -2.36 -12.81 -26.09
CA ARG A 16 -3.46 -12.05 -26.71
C ARG A 16 -4.72 -12.91 -26.92
N ASP A 17 -4.52 -14.19 -27.22
CA ASP A 17 -5.61 -15.15 -27.43
C ASP A 17 -6.45 -15.36 -26.17
N PHE A 18 -5.92 -15.00 -25.00
CA PHE A 18 -6.58 -15.15 -23.71
C PHE A 18 -7.25 -13.87 -23.20
N ALA A 19 -7.22 -12.75 -23.93
CA ALA A 19 -7.73 -11.46 -23.44
C ALA A 19 -9.18 -11.53 -22.93
N ASN A 20 -10.01 -12.38 -23.55
CA ASN A 20 -11.41 -12.58 -23.15
C ASN A 20 -11.59 -13.74 -22.14
N ALA A 21 -10.76 -14.78 -22.22
CA ALA A 21 -10.91 -16.00 -21.42
C ALA A 21 -10.24 -15.87 -20.04
N ASP A 22 -9.06 -15.27 -20.00
CA ASP A 22 -8.27 -14.97 -18.80
C ASP A 22 -7.63 -13.58 -18.92
N PRO A 23 -8.38 -12.52 -18.58
CA PRO A 23 -7.90 -11.14 -18.67
C PRO A 23 -6.65 -10.85 -17.82
N LEU A 24 -6.47 -11.58 -16.71
CA LEU A 24 -5.30 -11.43 -15.84
C LEU A 24 -4.06 -12.00 -16.51
N TYR A 25 -4.14 -13.23 -17.03
CA TYR A 25 -3.04 -13.86 -17.77
C TYR A 25 -2.62 -13.03 -18.98
N ALA A 26 -3.59 -12.55 -19.77
CA ALA A 26 -3.33 -11.69 -20.90
C ALA A 26 -2.60 -10.40 -20.49
N LEU A 27 -3.07 -9.76 -19.41
CA LEU A 27 -2.44 -8.56 -18.87
C LEU A 27 -1.03 -8.81 -18.34
N MET A 28 -0.75 -9.95 -17.71
CA MET A 28 0.60 -10.31 -17.27
C MET A 28 1.56 -10.51 -18.45
N GLY A 29 1.10 -11.18 -19.52
CA GLY A 29 1.89 -11.32 -20.75
C GLY A 29 2.17 -9.98 -21.42
N GLU A 30 1.19 -9.09 -21.43
CA GLU A 30 1.35 -7.73 -21.91
C GLU A 30 2.32 -6.91 -21.05
N ALA A 31 2.20 -6.98 -19.72
CA ALA A 31 3.09 -6.29 -18.79
C ALA A 31 4.55 -6.78 -18.91
N GLY A 32 4.75 -8.08 -19.20
CA GLY A 32 6.07 -8.67 -19.44
C GLY A 32 6.70 -8.28 -20.77
N THR A 33 5.91 -7.83 -21.74
CA THR A 33 6.40 -7.44 -23.08
C THR A 33 6.47 -5.92 -23.26
N MET A 34 5.57 -5.18 -22.63
CA MET A 34 5.53 -3.72 -22.66
C MET A 34 6.26 -3.13 -21.45
N GLN A 35 7.41 -2.51 -21.69
CA GLN A 35 8.19 -1.86 -20.64
C GLN A 35 7.43 -0.67 -20.03
N VAL A 36 7.09 -0.79 -18.75
CA VAL A 36 6.52 0.31 -17.94
C VAL A 36 7.59 1.36 -17.62
N VAL A 37 8.84 0.94 -17.49
CA VAL A 37 9.99 1.82 -17.30
C VAL A 37 10.88 1.75 -18.52
N LYS A 38 11.10 2.90 -19.16
CA LYS A 38 11.98 3.02 -20.33
C LYS A 38 13.45 2.90 -19.92
N GLU A 39 14.33 2.71 -20.89
CA GLU A 39 15.78 2.62 -20.69
C GLU A 39 16.39 3.85 -20.00
N ASP A 40 15.76 5.02 -20.14
CA ASP A 40 16.17 6.27 -19.48
C ASP A 40 15.66 6.41 -18.03
N GLY A 41 14.97 5.40 -17.49
CA GLY A 41 14.39 5.40 -16.15
C GLY A 41 13.10 6.21 -16.02
N THR A 42 12.49 6.63 -17.14
CA THR A 42 11.18 7.30 -17.17
C THR A 42 10.06 6.28 -17.14
N VAL A 43 9.07 6.51 -16.28
CA VAL A 43 7.85 5.70 -16.22
C VAL A 43 6.90 6.11 -17.35
N ASN A 44 6.42 5.13 -18.12
CA ASN A 44 5.34 5.31 -19.08
C ASN A 44 4.00 5.39 -18.32
N GLU A 45 3.69 6.58 -17.79
CA GLU A 45 2.52 6.79 -16.91
C GLU A 45 1.22 6.34 -17.58
N GLY A 46 0.97 6.72 -18.84
CA GLY A 46 -0.26 6.35 -19.54
C GLY A 46 -0.44 4.83 -19.68
N LYS A 47 0.66 4.07 -19.85
CA LYS A 47 0.57 2.61 -19.90
C LYS A 47 0.28 2.00 -18.53
N LEU A 48 0.91 2.54 -17.49
CA LEU A 48 0.65 2.09 -16.12
C LEU A 48 -0.76 2.45 -15.65
N GLU A 49 -1.31 3.59 -16.07
CA GLU A 49 -2.70 3.98 -15.84
C GLU A 49 -3.68 3.03 -16.55
N ASP A 50 -3.41 2.62 -17.80
CA ASP A 50 -4.19 1.58 -18.50
C ASP A 50 -4.21 0.25 -17.72
N PHE A 51 -3.05 -0.17 -17.19
CA PHE A 51 -2.97 -1.34 -16.31
C PHE A 51 -3.78 -1.15 -15.03
N CYS A 52 -3.71 0.02 -14.39
CA CYS A 52 -4.51 0.32 -13.20
C CYS A 52 -6.01 0.27 -13.51
N GLU A 53 -6.44 0.86 -14.63
CA GLU A 53 -7.84 0.84 -15.05
C GLU A 53 -8.34 -0.60 -15.24
N ARG A 54 -7.55 -1.44 -15.89
CA ARG A 54 -7.91 -2.84 -16.14
C ARG A 54 -7.96 -3.66 -14.86
N LEU A 55 -6.97 -3.48 -13.98
CA LEU A 55 -6.89 -4.20 -12.71
C LEU A 55 -7.98 -3.77 -11.73
N MET A 56 -8.14 -2.46 -11.51
CA MET A 56 -9.03 -1.90 -10.48
C MET A 56 -10.47 -1.78 -10.97
N LEU A 57 -10.67 -1.25 -12.18
CA LEU A 57 -12.00 -0.82 -12.63
C LEU A 57 -12.68 -1.87 -13.52
N LYS A 58 -11.91 -2.52 -14.41
CA LYS A 58 -12.40 -3.60 -15.27
C LYS A 58 -12.28 -4.99 -14.60
N ARG A 59 -11.84 -5.03 -13.34
CA ARG A 59 -11.77 -6.22 -12.48
C ARG A 59 -10.98 -7.39 -13.10
N ALA A 60 -9.90 -7.08 -13.83
CA ALA A 60 -8.97 -8.11 -14.27
C ALA A 60 -8.31 -8.82 -13.07
N ALA A 61 -8.00 -8.07 -12.00
CA ALA A 61 -7.64 -8.64 -10.71
C ALA A 61 -8.90 -9.02 -9.93
N LYS A 62 -8.98 -10.27 -9.46
CA LYS A 62 -10.06 -10.79 -8.62
C LYS A 62 -9.74 -10.64 -7.13
N LYS A 63 -8.46 -10.58 -6.79
CA LYS A 63 -7.93 -10.39 -5.43
C LYS A 63 -6.71 -9.46 -5.45
N THR A 64 -6.40 -8.86 -4.31
CA THR A 64 -5.27 -7.94 -4.14
C THR A 64 -3.93 -8.62 -4.46
N LYS A 65 -3.80 -9.93 -4.19
CA LYS A 65 -2.61 -10.72 -4.54
C LYS A 65 -2.31 -10.80 -6.04
N ASP A 66 -3.31 -10.63 -6.91
CA ASP A 66 -3.09 -10.64 -8.37
C ASP A 66 -2.19 -9.46 -8.79
N TRP A 67 -2.19 -8.36 -8.03
CA TRP A 67 -1.27 -7.23 -8.23
C TRP A 67 0.18 -7.62 -8.05
N VAL A 68 0.48 -8.55 -7.14
CA VAL A 68 1.85 -9.02 -6.87
C VAL A 68 2.42 -9.73 -8.08
N GLU A 69 1.58 -10.48 -8.79
CA GLU A 69 1.94 -11.22 -10.01
C GLU A 69 2.11 -10.25 -11.19
N VAL A 70 1.16 -9.34 -11.39
CA VAL A 70 1.21 -8.36 -12.49
C VAL A 70 2.38 -7.39 -12.30
N TRP A 71 2.63 -6.89 -11.09
CA TRP A 71 3.80 -6.07 -10.79
C TRP A 71 5.11 -6.81 -11.10
N ALA A 72 5.19 -8.11 -10.77
CA ALA A 72 6.38 -8.91 -11.07
C ALA A 72 6.63 -9.00 -12.58
N SER A 73 5.57 -9.14 -13.37
CA SER A 73 5.65 -9.14 -14.83
C SER A 73 6.09 -7.80 -15.41
N MET A 74 5.83 -6.66 -14.76
CA MET A 74 6.26 -5.35 -15.27
C MET A 74 7.77 -5.11 -15.22
N HIS A 75 8.53 -5.95 -14.50
CA HIS A 75 9.99 -5.83 -14.35
C HIS A 75 10.49 -4.43 -13.92
N ILE A 76 9.72 -3.73 -13.05
CA ILE A 76 10.05 -2.38 -12.57
C ILE A 76 11.33 -2.41 -11.72
N PRO A 77 12.40 -1.69 -12.11
CA PRO A 77 13.63 -1.57 -11.32
C PRO A 77 13.39 -0.96 -9.93
N VAL A 78 14.21 -1.32 -8.95
CA VAL A 78 14.02 -0.93 -7.53
C VAL A 78 14.05 0.58 -7.35
N GLU A 79 14.94 1.24 -8.07
CA GLU A 79 15.18 2.70 -8.13
C GLU A 79 14.06 3.50 -8.82
N HIS A 80 13.05 2.81 -9.37
CA HIS A 80 11.92 3.44 -10.07
C HIS A 80 10.56 3.01 -9.51
N GLN A 81 10.56 2.26 -8.40
CA GLN A 81 9.33 1.79 -7.75
C GLN A 81 8.50 2.94 -7.20
N ASP A 82 9.14 3.98 -6.68
CA ASP A 82 8.52 5.21 -6.18
C ASP A 82 7.73 5.90 -7.29
N LYS A 83 8.34 6.08 -8.47
CA LYS A 83 7.71 6.71 -9.63
C LYS A 83 6.52 5.90 -10.14
N ALA A 84 6.63 4.58 -10.18
CA ALA A 84 5.53 3.71 -10.58
C ALA A 84 4.39 3.73 -9.54
N LEU A 85 4.72 3.64 -8.25
CA LEU A 85 3.73 3.74 -7.17
C LEU A 85 3.02 5.09 -7.18
N LYS A 86 3.72 6.17 -7.49
CA LYS A 86 3.14 7.51 -7.64
C LYS A 86 1.99 7.52 -8.65
N VAL A 87 2.15 6.87 -9.80
CA VAL A 87 1.09 6.74 -10.81
C VAL A 87 -0.10 5.93 -10.27
N ILE A 88 0.16 4.80 -9.61
CA ILE A 88 -0.89 3.95 -9.03
C ILE A 88 -1.68 4.69 -7.96
N LEU A 89 -0.99 5.40 -7.05
CA LEU A 89 -1.61 6.24 -6.02
C LEU A 89 -2.47 7.32 -6.68
N ARG A 90 -1.90 8.10 -7.59
CA ARG A 90 -2.64 9.16 -8.30
C ARG A 90 -3.91 8.64 -8.96
N PHE A 91 -3.78 7.54 -9.71
CA PHE A 91 -4.89 6.90 -10.39
C PHE A 91 -5.99 6.51 -9.38
N SER A 92 -5.61 5.83 -8.30
CA SER A 92 -6.54 5.37 -7.27
C SER A 92 -7.26 6.54 -6.62
N LEU A 93 -6.51 7.57 -6.20
CA LEU A 93 -7.02 8.78 -5.56
C LEU A 93 -7.89 9.62 -6.50
N ASN A 94 -7.70 9.54 -7.83
CA ASN A 94 -8.53 10.23 -8.83
C ASN A 94 -9.79 9.44 -9.20
N SER A 95 -9.76 8.12 -9.06
CA SER A 95 -10.86 7.27 -9.52
C SER A 95 -12.15 7.46 -8.73
N GLY A 96 -12.06 7.94 -7.48
CA GLY A 96 -13.19 8.12 -6.56
C GLY A 96 -13.97 6.84 -6.26
N LYS A 97 -13.44 5.67 -6.64
CA LYS A 97 -14.06 4.37 -6.44
C LYS A 97 -13.49 3.71 -5.20
N ASP A 98 -14.27 2.80 -4.61
CA ASP A 98 -13.81 1.92 -3.54
C ASP A 98 -12.74 0.95 -4.08
N VAL A 99 -11.51 1.46 -4.15
CA VAL A 99 -10.33 0.70 -4.50
C VAL A 99 -9.69 0.25 -3.18
N LYS A 100 -9.36 -1.04 -3.10
CA LYS A 100 -8.62 -1.62 -1.97
C LYS A 100 -7.14 -1.22 -1.98
N LEU A 101 -6.84 0.07 -2.13
CA LEU A 101 -5.49 0.58 -2.32
C LEU A 101 -4.58 0.21 -1.15
N GLY A 102 -5.06 0.38 0.09
CA GLY A 102 -4.28 0.00 1.27
C GLY A 102 -3.89 -1.47 1.30
N ASP A 103 -4.80 -2.36 0.86
CA ASP A 103 -4.54 -3.79 0.77
C ASP A 103 -3.58 -4.14 -0.38
N ILE A 104 -3.70 -3.46 -1.53
CA ILE A 104 -2.78 -3.60 -2.67
C ILE A 104 -1.37 -3.22 -2.26
N LEU A 105 -1.18 -2.05 -1.63
CA LEU A 105 0.14 -1.60 -1.14
C LEU A 105 0.72 -2.57 -0.11
N SER A 106 -0.10 -3.06 0.81
CA SER A 106 0.31 -4.08 1.77
C SER A 106 0.76 -5.36 1.07
N ASP A 107 -0.02 -5.88 0.12
CA ASP A 107 0.32 -7.13 -0.58
C ASP A 107 1.58 -7.00 -1.42
N LEU A 108 1.79 -5.86 -2.09
CA LEU A 108 3.04 -5.57 -2.80
C LEU A 108 4.24 -5.53 -1.84
N LEU A 109 4.09 -4.89 -0.67
CA LEU A 109 5.14 -4.81 0.33
C LEU A 109 5.44 -6.19 0.97
N LYS A 110 4.41 -6.95 1.32
CA LYS A 110 4.50 -8.31 1.89
C LYS A 110 5.05 -9.31 0.88
N GLY A 111 4.71 -9.16 -0.39
CA GLY A 111 5.27 -9.92 -1.51
C GLY A 111 6.69 -9.52 -1.90
N HIS A 112 7.34 -8.63 -1.13
CA HIS A 112 8.69 -8.10 -1.40
C HIS A 112 8.85 -7.46 -2.78
N ARG A 113 7.74 -7.00 -3.38
CA ARG A 113 7.75 -6.36 -4.69
C ARG A 113 8.15 -4.90 -4.62
N ILE A 114 7.87 -4.24 -3.50
CA ILE A 114 8.21 -2.84 -3.25
C ILE A 114 8.98 -2.65 -1.95
N LYS A 115 9.80 -1.59 -1.89
CA LYS A 115 10.47 -1.15 -0.66
C LYS A 115 9.61 -0.14 0.10
N THR A 116 9.78 -0.08 1.43
CA THR A 116 9.10 0.91 2.28
C THR A 116 9.46 2.34 1.90
N ASN A 117 10.70 2.60 1.48
CA ASN A 117 11.12 3.93 1.06
C ASN A 117 10.39 4.39 -0.21
N ALA A 118 10.18 3.50 -1.18
CA ALA A 118 9.43 3.82 -2.39
C ALA A 118 7.96 4.20 -2.07
N ILE A 119 7.35 3.53 -1.07
CA ILE A 119 6.01 3.89 -0.59
C ILE A 119 6.03 5.28 0.05
N GLN A 120 7.01 5.58 0.91
CA GLN A 120 7.13 6.88 1.57
C GLN A 120 7.25 8.01 0.54
N GLU A 121 8.14 7.86 -0.45
CA GLU A 121 8.36 8.84 -1.51
C GLU A 121 7.10 9.06 -2.37
N ALA A 122 6.43 7.97 -2.75
CA ALA A 122 5.19 8.04 -3.53
C ALA A 122 4.04 8.69 -2.74
N VAL A 123 3.88 8.32 -1.46
CA VAL A 123 2.88 8.92 -0.56
C VAL A 123 3.15 10.41 -0.37
N GLN A 124 4.41 10.80 -0.11
CA GLN A 124 4.80 12.20 0.02
C GLN A 124 4.47 13.03 -1.22
N ALA A 125 4.64 12.45 -2.41
CA ALA A 125 4.38 13.15 -3.66
C ALA A 125 2.89 13.36 -3.93
N GLU A 126 2.03 12.37 -3.66
CA GLU A 126 0.63 12.42 -4.08
C GLU A 126 -0.32 12.92 -2.98
N TYR A 127 -0.07 12.61 -1.71
CA TYR A 127 -0.95 13.03 -0.62
C TYR A 127 -0.81 14.50 -0.26
N LYS A 128 0.35 15.11 -0.54
CA LYS A 128 0.52 16.57 -0.41
C LYS A 128 -0.45 17.35 -1.31
N ALA A 129 -0.86 16.76 -2.43
CA ALA A 129 -1.84 17.37 -3.34
C ALA A 129 -3.30 17.03 -2.98
N LYS A 130 -3.52 16.05 -2.08
CA LYS A 130 -4.84 15.47 -1.77
C LYS A 130 -4.95 15.06 -0.29
N PRO A 131 -4.99 16.03 0.63
CA PRO A 131 -5.00 15.75 2.07
C PRO A 131 -6.21 14.91 2.51
N ASP A 132 -7.36 15.04 1.84
CA ASP A 132 -8.63 14.42 2.26
C ASP A 132 -8.72 12.90 2.00
N SER A 133 -7.75 12.32 1.29
CA SER A 133 -7.78 10.89 0.91
C SER A 133 -7.07 9.96 1.91
N PHE A 134 -6.94 10.39 3.15
CA PHE A 134 -6.11 9.73 4.19
C PHE A 134 -6.55 8.31 4.56
N GLN A 135 -7.82 7.96 4.33
CA GLN A 135 -8.40 6.67 4.71
C GLN A 135 -7.65 5.46 4.12
N TYR A 136 -7.14 5.57 2.89
CA TYR A 136 -6.34 4.50 2.27
C TYR A 136 -5.00 4.29 2.97
N LEU A 137 -4.43 5.36 3.54
CA LEU A 137 -3.17 5.32 4.26
C LEU A 137 -3.36 4.65 5.62
N SER A 138 -4.44 4.99 6.34
CA SER A 138 -4.82 4.32 7.58
C SER A 138 -5.09 2.83 7.35
N GLN A 139 -5.82 2.47 6.29
CA GLN A 139 -6.00 1.07 5.90
C GLN A 139 -4.67 0.37 5.60
N PHE A 140 -3.77 0.99 4.82
CA PHE A 140 -2.44 0.43 4.55
C PHE A 140 -1.66 0.16 5.84
N LEU A 141 -1.56 1.16 6.71
CA LEU A 141 -0.82 1.10 7.98
C LEU A 141 -1.39 0.06 8.94
N PHE A 142 -2.71 -0.08 8.96
CA PHE A 142 -3.41 -1.14 9.69
C PHE A 142 -3.04 -2.53 9.16
N THR A 143 -3.11 -2.75 7.84
CA THR A 143 -2.85 -4.06 7.24
C THR A 143 -1.40 -4.52 7.44
N ILE A 144 -0.47 -3.59 7.67
CA ILE A 144 0.94 -3.88 7.99
C ILE A 144 1.28 -3.74 9.48
N PHE A 145 0.29 -3.61 10.37
CA PHE A 145 0.52 -3.57 11.81
C PHE A 145 1.25 -4.85 12.27
N PRO A 146 2.26 -4.77 13.16
CA PRO A 146 3.03 -5.93 13.58
C PRO A 146 2.17 -6.92 14.37
N LYS A 147 2.25 -8.19 13.98
CA LYS A 147 1.64 -9.29 14.75
C LYS A 147 2.33 -9.45 16.10
N SER A 148 1.56 -9.66 17.17
CA SER A 148 2.09 -9.87 18.53
C SER A 148 1.44 -11.09 19.20
N PRO A 149 1.98 -11.62 20.31
CA PRO A 149 1.32 -12.68 21.07
C PRO A 149 -0.10 -12.30 21.53
N SER A 150 -0.36 -11.01 21.76
CA SER A 150 -1.66 -10.45 22.14
C SER A 150 -2.54 -9.99 20.96
N SER A 151 -2.09 -10.16 19.72
CA SER A 151 -2.85 -9.81 18.51
C SER A 151 -2.61 -10.88 17.44
N PRO A 152 -3.56 -11.83 17.23
CA PRO A 152 -3.35 -12.94 16.28
C PRO A 152 -3.33 -12.49 14.81
N TRP A 153 -3.77 -11.26 14.55
CA TRP A 153 -3.78 -10.60 13.24
C TRP A 153 -2.52 -9.73 13.03
N GLY A 154 -2.41 -9.11 11.86
CA GLY A 154 -1.27 -8.27 11.48
C GLY A 154 -0.18 -9.02 10.71
N TRP A 155 0.91 -8.31 10.43
CA TRP A 155 2.04 -8.81 9.64
C TRP A 155 3.12 -9.42 10.52
N SER A 156 3.35 -10.73 10.33
CA SER A 156 4.48 -11.44 10.91
C SER A 156 5.66 -11.42 9.95
N ARG A 157 6.70 -10.65 10.27
CA ARG A 157 7.96 -10.59 9.51
C ARG A 157 9.13 -10.36 10.46
N VAL A 158 10.25 -11.03 10.18
CA VAL A 158 11.50 -10.84 10.92
C VAL A 158 11.96 -9.40 10.78
N GLY A 159 12.25 -8.76 11.92
CA GLY A 159 12.61 -7.35 11.95
C GLY A 159 11.47 -6.47 11.45
N TRP A 160 10.22 -6.83 11.73
CA TRP A 160 9.06 -5.95 11.65
C TRP A 160 8.36 -5.91 13.01
N ASN A 161 8.60 -4.85 13.77
CA ASN A 161 8.07 -4.65 15.12
C ASN A 161 7.37 -3.28 15.24
N TRP A 162 6.85 -2.99 16.44
CA TRP A 162 6.12 -1.74 16.71
C TRP A 162 6.96 -0.50 16.38
N GLN A 163 8.25 -0.48 16.71
CA GLN A 163 9.10 0.69 16.47
C GLN A 163 9.27 0.97 14.97
N GLN A 164 9.48 -0.07 14.16
CA GLN A 164 9.64 0.06 12.72
C GLN A 164 8.33 0.42 12.02
N TRP A 165 7.23 -0.19 12.46
CA TRP A 165 5.89 0.18 12.01
C TRP A 165 5.58 1.63 12.34
N TRP A 166 5.79 2.05 13.59
CA TRP A 166 5.51 3.42 14.03
C TRP A 166 6.39 4.44 13.31
N ALA A 167 7.67 4.15 13.08
CA ALA A 167 8.54 5.04 12.29
C ALA A 167 8.06 5.20 10.84
N LEU A 168 7.48 4.15 10.23
CA LEU A 168 6.83 4.26 8.93
C LEU A 168 5.53 5.07 9.05
N THR A 169 4.70 4.81 10.07
CA THR A 169 3.47 5.56 10.35
C THR A 169 3.75 7.05 10.48
N GLU A 170 4.70 7.47 11.32
CA GLU A 170 5.06 8.89 11.50
C GLU A 170 5.47 9.55 10.18
N LYS A 171 6.29 8.87 9.36
CA LYS A 171 6.71 9.39 8.06
C LYS A 171 5.56 9.51 7.07
N CYS A 172 4.68 8.53 7.03
CA CYS A 172 3.51 8.52 6.14
C CYS A 172 2.47 9.57 6.56
N LEU A 173 2.17 9.68 7.85
CA LEU A 173 1.17 10.64 8.34
C LEU A 173 1.72 12.08 8.32
N GLY A 174 3.01 12.26 8.56
CA GLY A 174 3.65 13.58 8.57
C GLY A 174 3.69 14.30 7.22
N VAL A 175 3.26 13.67 6.11
CA VAL A 175 3.10 14.34 4.82
C VAL A 175 1.71 14.97 4.63
N LEU A 176 0.76 14.64 5.50
CA LEU A 176 -0.60 15.18 5.48
C LEU A 176 -0.64 16.56 6.15
N THR A 177 -1.77 17.25 6.01
CA THR A 177 -2.08 18.39 6.88
C THR A 177 -2.21 17.92 8.33
N HIS A 178 -2.08 18.85 9.28
CA HIS A 178 -2.28 18.59 10.71
C HIS A 178 -3.59 17.83 10.98
N GLU A 179 -4.71 18.36 10.48
CA GLU A 179 -6.04 17.76 10.59
C GLU A 179 -6.11 16.38 9.91
N GLY A 180 -5.62 16.24 8.67
CA GLY A 180 -5.64 14.96 7.96
C GLY A 180 -4.77 13.89 8.62
N ALA A 181 -3.63 14.26 9.22
CA ALA A 181 -2.78 13.36 9.99
C ALA A 181 -3.46 12.91 11.29
N PHE A 182 -4.17 13.82 11.95
CA PHE A 182 -4.97 13.51 13.14
C PHE A 182 -6.08 12.52 12.81
N ASP A 183 -6.91 12.83 11.82
CA ASP A 183 -8.03 11.98 11.40
C ASP A 183 -7.55 10.60 10.93
N ALA A 184 -6.44 10.56 10.19
CA ALA A 184 -5.82 9.30 9.76
C ALA A 184 -5.36 8.45 10.94
N LEU A 185 -4.74 9.06 11.95
CA LEU A 185 -4.26 8.36 13.12
C LEU A 185 -5.43 7.85 13.98
N VAL A 186 -6.48 8.64 14.15
CA VAL A 186 -7.72 8.20 14.82
C VAL A 186 -8.34 7.01 14.09
N ASP A 187 -8.59 7.11 12.78
CA ASP A 187 -9.15 5.99 11.98
C ASP A 187 -8.27 4.74 12.06
N LEU A 188 -6.93 4.89 12.07
CA LEU A 188 -6.00 3.78 12.25
C LEU A 188 -6.15 3.13 13.63
N LEU A 189 -6.22 3.91 14.71
CA LEU A 189 -6.39 3.37 16.07
C LEU A 189 -7.74 2.68 16.24
N ASP A 190 -8.81 3.25 15.68
CA ASP A 190 -10.15 2.66 15.70
C ASP A 190 -10.16 1.31 14.99
N ARG A 191 -9.52 1.19 13.83
CA ARG A 191 -9.36 -0.10 13.12
C ARG A 191 -8.63 -1.13 13.96
N ILE A 192 -7.52 -0.73 14.60
CA ILE A 192 -6.72 -1.62 15.47
C ILE A 192 -7.58 -2.09 16.65
N GLN A 193 -8.31 -1.20 17.30
CA GLN A 193 -9.18 -1.53 18.43
C GLN A 193 -10.33 -2.46 18.02
N ASN A 194 -11.00 -2.16 16.91
CA ASN A 194 -12.10 -2.95 16.39
C ASN A 194 -11.67 -4.37 15.99
N GLU A 195 -10.53 -4.50 15.30
CA GLU A 195 -9.97 -5.81 14.92
C GLU A 195 -9.52 -6.62 16.15
N SER A 196 -9.02 -5.94 17.18
CA SER A 196 -8.65 -6.56 18.44
C SER A 196 -9.82 -7.05 19.28
N GLY A 197 -10.99 -6.41 19.16
CA GLY A 197 -12.17 -6.70 19.99
C GLY A 197 -12.03 -6.30 21.46
N SER A 198 -11.01 -5.50 21.80
CA SER A 198 -10.74 -4.99 23.15
C SER A 198 -10.03 -3.63 23.10
N SER A 199 -10.09 -2.86 24.20
CA SER A 199 -9.38 -1.59 24.34
C SER A 199 -7.87 -1.78 24.11
N LEU A 200 -7.25 -0.83 23.41
CA LEU A 200 -5.81 -0.85 23.12
C LEU A 200 -4.98 -0.97 24.40
N ALA A 201 -5.42 -0.39 25.52
CA ALA A 201 -4.74 -0.45 26.82
C ALA A 201 -4.50 -1.87 27.35
N THR A 202 -5.34 -2.82 26.95
CA THR A 202 -5.29 -4.21 27.40
C THR A 202 -4.25 -5.06 26.67
N HIS A 203 -3.74 -4.60 25.52
CA HIS A 203 -2.78 -5.35 24.72
C HIS A 203 -1.34 -5.05 25.15
N VAL A 204 -0.53 -6.10 25.27
CA VAL A 204 0.88 -6.01 25.67
C VAL A 204 1.71 -5.14 24.71
N ILE A 205 1.34 -5.12 23.42
CA ILE A 205 2.02 -4.26 22.44
C ILE A 205 1.82 -2.77 22.71
N TRP A 206 0.76 -2.37 23.41
CA TRP A 206 0.42 -0.99 23.71
C TRP A 206 0.78 -0.64 25.16
N ASN A 207 2.07 -0.74 25.52
CA ASN A 207 2.55 -0.32 26.84
C ASN A 207 2.42 1.21 27.03
N GLU A 208 2.64 1.68 28.27
CA GLU A 208 2.48 3.09 28.62
C GLU A 208 3.32 4.04 27.75
N GLU A 209 4.59 3.70 27.49
CA GLU A 209 5.47 4.49 26.62
C GLU A 209 4.92 4.64 25.20
N ARG A 210 4.41 3.55 24.62
CA ARG A 210 3.85 3.55 23.26
C ARG A 210 2.54 4.32 23.20
N ARG A 211 1.66 4.14 24.20
CA ARG A 211 0.41 4.92 24.29
C ARG A 211 0.70 6.41 24.43
N LYS A 212 1.67 6.77 25.28
CA LYS A 212 2.14 8.15 25.40
C LYS A 212 2.66 8.68 24.06
N LYS A 213 3.50 7.91 23.35
CA LYS A 213 4.02 8.34 22.04
C LYS A 213 2.91 8.62 21.02
N VAL A 214 1.88 7.78 20.99
CA VAL A 214 0.72 8.00 20.11
C VAL A 214 -0.13 9.18 20.55
N SER A 215 -0.37 9.34 21.85
CA SER A 215 -1.07 10.49 22.41
C SER A 215 -0.35 11.81 22.11
N ASP A 216 0.97 11.85 22.28
CA ASP A 216 1.80 13.02 21.95
C ASP A 216 1.71 13.35 20.44
N ALA A 217 1.67 12.32 19.57
CA ALA A 217 1.50 12.52 18.13
C ALA A 217 0.10 13.04 17.76
N LEU A 218 -0.96 12.53 18.40
CA LEU A 218 -2.32 13.05 18.23
C LEU A 218 -2.43 14.50 18.69
N CYS A 219 -1.85 14.87 19.83
CA CYS A 219 -1.81 16.27 20.26
C CYS A 219 -1.10 17.15 19.22
N ALA A 220 0.04 16.70 18.70
CA ALA A 220 0.81 17.44 17.71
C ALA A 220 0.09 17.58 16.35
N PHE A 221 -0.60 16.54 15.89
CA PHE A 221 -1.38 16.58 14.66
C PHE A 221 -2.66 17.40 14.82
N GLY A 222 -3.43 17.17 15.89
CA GLY A 222 -4.68 17.89 16.13
C GLY A 222 -4.50 19.31 16.65
N GLN A 223 -3.29 19.68 17.08
CA GLN A 223 -3.02 20.92 17.82
C GLN A 223 -3.91 21.05 19.07
N VAL A 224 -4.18 19.92 19.73
CA VAL A 224 -5.06 19.79 20.90
C VAL A 224 -4.22 19.66 22.16
N ASP A 225 -4.69 20.26 23.26
CA ASP A 225 -4.04 20.11 24.56
C ASP A 225 -4.16 18.65 25.07
N PRO A 226 -3.13 18.08 25.71
CA PRO A 226 -3.19 16.72 26.24
C PRO A 226 -4.38 16.45 27.18
N ALA A 227 -4.84 17.45 27.96
CA ALA A 227 -6.00 17.31 28.83
C ALA A 227 -7.31 17.22 28.02
N GLU A 228 -7.42 17.97 26.93
CA GLU A 228 -8.57 17.90 26.03
C GLU A 228 -8.58 16.57 25.26
N LEU A 229 -7.41 16.11 24.81
CA LEU A 229 -7.30 14.82 24.13
C LEU A 229 -7.71 13.66 25.03
N ALA A 230 -7.35 13.69 26.31
CA ALA A 230 -7.75 12.68 27.29
C ALA A 230 -9.28 12.55 27.39
N LEU A 231 -10.01 13.68 27.38
CA LEU A 231 -11.48 13.67 27.43
C LEU A 231 -12.12 13.00 26.21
N VAL A 232 -11.45 13.06 25.05
CA VAL A 232 -11.95 12.49 23.78
C VAL A 232 -11.50 11.04 23.60
N MET A 233 -10.27 10.73 24.02
CA MET A 233 -9.62 9.43 23.81
C MET A 233 -9.76 8.45 24.97
N ASP A 234 -10.36 8.85 26.10
CA ASP A 234 -10.62 7.96 27.24
C ASP A 234 -11.45 6.71 26.86
N ALA A 235 -12.11 6.71 25.69
CA ALA A 235 -12.80 5.53 25.16
C ALA A 235 -11.88 4.54 24.38
N HIS A 236 -10.69 4.97 23.93
CA HIS A 236 -9.81 4.19 23.03
C HIS A 236 -8.48 3.78 23.68
N LEU A 237 -7.96 4.59 24.62
CA LEU A 237 -6.62 4.40 25.20
C LEU A 237 -6.61 4.06 26.70
N SER A 238 -7.79 4.00 27.34
CA SER A 238 -7.99 3.54 28.73
C SER A 238 -8.58 2.15 28.80
#